data_AF-A0AAE6JJX8-F1
#
_entry.id   AF-A0AAE6JJX8-F1
#
_cell.length_a   1.000
_cell.length_b   1.000
_cell.length_c   1.000
_cell.angle_alpha   90.00
_cell.angle_beta   90.00
_cell.angle_gamma   90.00
#
_symmetry.space_group_name_H-M   'P 1'
#
loop_
_entity.id
_entity.type
_entity.pdbx_description
1 polymer ?
#
loop_
_entity_poly.entity_id
_entity_poly.type
_entity_poly.pdbx_seq_one_letter_code
_entity_poly.pdbx_strand_id
1 'polypeptide(L)'
;MKWLVGLCLICLPLKHFKINSYYGYRLHPISGKYAMHYGIDLKAHDDTVYAIMDGRVSAESYDKVLGINLHISHGQLESIYGHLSQLLIGEQDSVFAGQPIAITGATGRVTGEHLHFSLRYQQRFINPIKFFYELLNNQQDERKFQKTAGTVIRKAGR
;
A
#
# COMPACT_ATOMS: atom_id res chain seq x y z
N MET A 1 -2.11 -33.33 2.07
CA MET A 1 -2.70 -32.02 1.74
C MET A 1 -1.66 -30.94 2.02
N LYS A 2 -0.92 -30.50 1.00
CA LYS A 2 -0.01 -29.36 1.11
C LYS A 2 -0.85 -28.10 0.92
N TRP A 3 -0.94 -27.27 1.95
CA TRP A 3 -1.42 -25.91 1.80
C TRP A 3 -0.47 -25.20 0.83
N LEU A 4 -0.95 -24.90 -0.37
CA LEU A 4 -0.30 -23.94 -1.24
C LEU A 4 -0.34 -22.63 -0.45
N VAL A 5 0.84 -22.22 0.04
CA VAL A 5 1.08 -20.87 0.52
C VAL A 5 0.71 -19.97 -0.66
N GLY A 6 -0.49 -19.40 -0.61
CA GLY A 6 -0.93 -18.45 -1.62
C GLY A 6 0.09 -17.33 -1.61
N LEU A 7 0.84 -17.18 -2.69
CA LEU A 7 1.66 -16.00 -2.89
C LEU A 7 0.69 -14.83 -2.94
N CYS A 8 0.45 -14.19 -1.80
CA CYS A 8 -0.08 -12.85 -1.77
C CYS A 8 1.04 -11.99 -2.35
N LEU A 9 1.00 -11.81 -3.67
CA LEU A 9 1.91 -10.91 -4.36
C LEU A 9 1.66 -9.53 -3.78
N ILE A 10 2.69 -8.91 -3.21
CA ILE A 10 2.61 -7.52 -2.76
C ILE A 10 3.08 -6.64 -3.90
N CYS A 11 2.28 -5.64 -4.22
CA CYS A 11 2.61 -4.59 -5.16
C CYS A 11 2.88 -3.28 -4.41
N LEU A 12 3.73 -2.42 -4.99
CA LEU A 12 3.86 -1.05 -4.50
C LEU A 12 2.68 -0.22 -5.03
N PRO A 13 2.19 0.77 -4.28
CA PRO A 13 1.02 1.56 -4.66
C PRO A 13 1.27 2.47 -5.87
N LEU A 14 2.54 2.68 -6.25
CA LEU A 14 2.97 3.45 -7.42
C LEU A 14 4.13 2.72 -8.12
N LYS A 15 4.28 2.95 -9.42
CA LYS A 15 5.40 2.42 -10.22
C LYS A 15 6.75 2.98 -9.77
N HIS A 16 6.80 4.26 -9.41
CA HIS A 16 7.99 4.91 -8.87
C HIS A 16 7.77 5.25 -7.39
N PHE A 17 8.47 4.53 -6.51
CA PHE A 17 8.29 4.69 -5.07
C PHE A 17 9.29 5.71 -4.50
N LYS A 18 8.94 7.00 -4.56
CA LYS A 18 9.73 8.09 -3.97
C LYS A 18 8.96 8.78 -2.86
N ILE A 19 9.56 8.85 -1.68
CA ILE A 19 8.92 9.38 -0.48
C ILE A 19 9.20 10.88 -0.37
N ASN A 20 8.14 11.67 -0.24
CA ASN A 20 8.20 13.09 0.08
C ASN A 20 8.12 13.31 1.61
N SER A 21 7.28 12.53 2.29
CA SER A 21 7.13 12.63 3.75
C SER A 21 6.88 11.27 4.39
N TYR A 22 7.51 11.06 5.55
CA TYR A 22 7.45 9.82 6.31
C TYR A 22 6.27 9.77 7.28
N TYR A 23 5.93 8.56 7.72
CA TYR A 23 5.04 8.29 8.85
C TYR A 23 5.69 8.73 10.16
N GLY A 24 4.90 9.24 11.10
CA GLY A 24 5.36 9.61 12.44
C GLY A 24 5.16 11.09 12.78
N TYR A 25 5.65 11.49 13.96
CA TYR A 25 5.59 12.88 14.40
C TYR A 25 6.52 13.75 13.58
N ARG A 26 5.96 14.78 12.95
CA ARG A 26 6.71 15.75 12.14
C ARG A 26 6.14 17.15 12.30
N LEU A 27 6.91 18.15 11.90
CA LEU A 27 6.42 19.51 11.75
C LEU A 27 5.36 19.54 10.64
N HIS A 28 4.15 19.99 10.95
CA HIS A 28 3.07 20.07 9.99
C HIS A 28 3.35 21.23 9.00
N PRO A 29 3.33 20.99 7.68
CA PRO A 29 3.83 21.94 6.69
C PRO A 29 3.03 23.25 6.64
N ILE A 30 1.73 23.19 6.94
CA ILE A 30 0.85 24.37 6.93
C ILE A 30 0.83 25.10 8.28
N SER A 31 0.60 24.40 9.39
CA SER A 31 0.40 25.04 10.70
C SER A 31 1.69 25.31 11.48
N GLY A 32 2.83 24.74 11.06
CA GLY A 32 4.10 24.85 11.79
C GLY A 32 4.09 24.18 13.17
N LYS A 33 3.10 23.34 13.48
CA LYS A 33 3.00 22.60 14.75
C LYS A 33 3.36 21.15 14.55
N TYR A 34 3.92 20.50 15.56
CA TYR A 34 4.14 19.05 15.51
C TYR A 34 2.80 18.32 15.44
N ALA A 35 2.67 17.43 14.47
CA ALA A 35 1.50 16.59 14.28
C ALA A 35 1.92 15.17 13.89
N MET A 36 1.09 14.20 14.26
CA MET A 36 1.26 12.81 13.85
C MET A 36 0.82 12.64 12.40
N HIS A 37 1.70 12.08 11.57
CA HIS A 37 1.38 11.69 10.20
C HIS A 37 1.10 10.20 10.14
N TYR A 38 -0.15 9.83 9.89
CA TYR A 38 -0.64 8.44 9.95
C TYR A 38 -0.40 7.62 8.67
N GLY A 39 0.36 8.17 7.72
CA GLY A 39 0.74 7.53 6.47
C GLY A 39 2.08 8.01 5.94
N ILE A 40 2.34 7.75 4.67
CA ILE A 40 3.46 8.31 3.90
C ILE A 40 2.92 9.12 2.73
N ASP A 41 3.65 10.17 2.36
CA ASP A 41 3.34 10.96 1.17
C ASP A 41 4.35 10.57 0.09
N LEU A 42 3.86 10.10 -1.06
CA LEU A 42 4.68 9.63 -2.18
C LEU A 42 4.61 10.63 -3.33
N LYS A 43 5.77 10.97 -3.90
CA LYS A 43 5.83 11.81 -5.09
C LYS A 43 5.08 11.14 -6.23
N ALA A 44 4.10 11.85 -6.78
CA ALA A 44 3.31 11.43 -7.92
C ALA A 44 2.86 12.65 -8.72
N HIS A 45 2.52 12.45 -10.00
CA HIS A 45 1.82 13.45 -10.82
C HIS A 45 1.06 12.78 -11.95
N ASP A 46 -0.28 12.79 -11.87
CA ASP A 46 -1.19 12.06 -12.76
C ASP A 46 -0.82 10.56 -12.89
N ASP A 47 -0.29 9.98 -11.82
CA ASP A 47 0.21 8.62 -11.81
C ASP A 47 -0.91 7.62 -11.50
N THR A 48 -0.84 6.45 -12.11
CA THR A 48 -1.70 5.31 -11.76
C THR A 48 -1.37 4.76 -10.37
N VAL A 49 -2.40 4.61 -9.55
CA VAL A 49 -2.36 3.99 -8.23
C VAL A 49 -2.77 2.53 -8.32
N TYR A 50 -2.07 1.66 -7.61
CA TYR A 50 -2.27 0.21 -7.63
C TYR A 50 -2.68 -0.36 -6.27
N ALA A 51 -3.53 -1.38 -6.28
CA ALA A 51 -3.83 -2.18 -5.10
C ALA A 51 -2.57 -2.89 -4.60
N ILE A 52 -2.21 -2.74 -3.32
CA ILE A 52 -0.98 -3.34 -2.79
C ILE A 52 -1.08 -4.86 -2.61
N MET A 53 -2.30 -5.37 -2.42
CA MET A 53 -2.63 -6.75 -2.06
C MET A 53 -4.04 -7.05 -2.57
N ASP A 54 -4.36 -8.33 -2.71
CA ASP A 54 -5.73 -8.78 -2.97
C ASP A 54 -6.67 -8.28 -1.86
N GLY A 55 -7.88 -7.87 -2.22
CA GLY A 55 -8.80 -7.32 -1.24
C GLY A 55 -10.18 -6.99 -1.80
N ARG A 56 -10.96 -6.29 -0.98
CA ARG A 56 -12.26 -5.74 -1.35
C ARG A 56 -12.30 -4.26 -0.98
N VAL A 57 -12.84 -3.43 -1.88
CA VAL A 57 -13.11 -2.02 -1.58
C VAL A 57 -14.06 -1.95 -0.39
N SER A 58 -13.60 -1.35 0.71
CA SER A 58 -14.37 -1.19 1.94
C SER A 58 -15.05 0.16 2.05
N ALA A 59 -14.52 1.18 1.37
CA ALA A 59 -15.17 2.49 1.22
C ALA A 59 -14.54 3.29 0.07
N GLU A 60 -15.35 4.09 -0.60
CA GLU A 60 -14.92 5.25 -1.37
C GLU A 60 -15.53 6.51 -0.75
N SER A 61 -14.75 7.57 -0.58
CA SER A 61 -15.23 8.74 0.16
C SER A 61 -14.58 10.03 -0.30
N TYR A 62 -15.14 11.14 0.19
CA TYR A 62 -14.54 12.45 0.12
C TYR A 62 -14.56 13.10 1.50
N ASP A 63 -13.40 13.56 1.97
CA ASP A 63 -13.31 14.45 3.12
C ASP A 63 -12.35 15.62 2.88
N LYS A 64 -12.45 16.66 3.73
CA LYS A 64 -11.67 17.90 3.54
C LYS A 64 -10.16 17.71 3.70
N VAL A 65 -9.73 16.66 4.39
CA VAL A 65 -8.32 16.36 4.63
C VAL A 65 -7.79 15.48 3.52
N LEU A 66 -8.30 14.26 3.35
CA LEU A 66 -7.78 13.32 2.34
C LEU A 66 -8.30 13.59 0.93
N GLY A 67 -9.31 14.42 0.74
CA GLY A 67 -9.93 14.59 -0.57
C GLY A 67 -10.66 13.33 -1.00
N ILE A 68 -10.66 13.05 -2.30
CA ILE A 68 -11.15 11.76 -2.82
C ILE A 68 -10.20 10.68 -2.31
N ASN A 69 -10.78 9.69 -1.64
CA ASN A 69 -10.02 8.61 -1.04
C ASN A 69 -10.70 7.25 -1.21
N LEU A 70 -9.87 6.22 -1.21
CA LEU A 70 -10.26 4.83 -1.42
C LEU A 70 -9.67 3.97 -0.30
N HIS A 71 -10.51 3.10 0.26
CA HIS A 71 -10.15 2.16 1.31
C HIS A 71 -10.33 0.73 0.78
N ILE A 72 -9.31 -0.11 0.97
CA ILE A 72 -9.34 -1.51 0.56
C ILE A 72 -9.03 -2.38 1.77
N SER A 73 -9.95 -3.28 2.11
CA SER A 73 -9.75 -4.30 3.15
C SER A 73 -9.07 -5.53 2.57
N HIS A 74 -8.03 -5.98 3.27
CA HIS A 74 -7.27 -7.21 3.02
C HIS A 74 -7.46 -8.20 4.19
N GLY A 75 -8.62 -8.15 4.86
CA GLY A 75 -8.86 -8.85 6.13
C GLY A 75 -8.52 -7.97 7.33
N GLN A 76 -7.50 -8.33 8.10
CA GLN A 76 -7.11 -7.55 9.31
C GLN A 76 -6.31 -6.28 8.98
N LEU A 77 -5.85 -6.17 7.74
CA LEU A 77 -5.14 -5.01 7.20
C LEU A 77 -6.08 -4.24 6.28
N GLU A 78 -6.00 -2.92 6.32
CA GLU A 78 -6.63 -2.02 5.37
C GLU A 78 -5.58 -1.08 4.78
N SER A 79 -5.64 -0.87 3.48
CA SER A 79 -4.90 0.17 2.77
C SER A 79 -5.80 1.35 2.43
N ILE A 80 -5.26 2.55 2.59
CA ILE A 80 -5.97 3.81 2.38
C ILE A 80 -5.17 4.68 1.41
N TYR A 81 -5.85 5.15 0.37
CA TYR A 81 -5.27 5.94 -0.72
C TYR A 81 -5.98 7.29 -0.76
N GLY A 82 -5.26 8.38 -0.52
CA GLY A 82 -5.82 9.73 -0.46
C GLY A 82 -5.27 10.66 -1.54
N HIS A 83 -5.90 11.82 -1.64
CA HIS A 83 -5.62 12.90 -2.60
C HIS A 83 -5.82 12.49 -4.06
N LEU A 84 -6.74 11.57 -4.33
CA LEU A 84 -6.98 11.04 -5.66
C LEU A 84 -7.69 12.08 -6.55
N SER A 85 -7.47 12.01 -7.87
CA SER A 85 -8.24 12.78 -8.87
C SER A 85 -9.40 11.98 -9.43
N GLN A 86 -9.21 10.66 -9.58
CA GLN A 86 -10.16 9.76 -10.20
C GLN A 86 -10.07 8.36 -9.59
N LEU A 87 -11.22 7.72 -9.39
CA LEU A 87 -11.34 6.30 -9.07
C LEU A 87 -11.56 5.49 -10.34
N LEU A 88 -10.91 4.32 -10.45
CA LEU A 88 -11.05 3.38 -11.57
C LEU A 88 -11.88 2.15 -11.20
N ILE A 89 -12.21 2.02 -9.91
CA ILE A 89 -13.03 0.96 -9.31
C ILE A 89 -14.05 1.60 -8.36
N GLY A 90 -15.07 0.84 -7.96
CA GLY A 90 -16.12 1.32 -7.06
C GLY A 90 -16.28 0.48 -5.78
N GLU A 91 -17.24 0.87 -4.94
CA GLU A 91 -17.57 0.13 -3.72
C GLU A 91 -17.87 -1.35 -3.98
N GLN A 92 -17.46 -2.20 -3.03
CA GLN A 92 -17.64 -3.66 -3.05
C GLN A 92 -16.87 -4.42 -4.14
N ASP A 93 -16.13 -3.74 -5.02
CA ASP A 93 -15.27 -4.42 -5.99
C ASP A 93 -14.19 -5.26 -5.29
N SER A 94 -13.97 -6.47 -5.81
CA SER A 94 -12.80 -7.26 -5.46
C SER A 94 -11.62 -6.87 -6.35
N VAL A 95 -10.45 -6.75 -5.75
CA VAL A 95 -9.22 -6.39 -6.45
C VAL A 95 -8.14 -7.42 -6.23
N PHE A 96 -7.25 -7.54 -7.20
CA PHE A 96 -6.00 -8.29 -7.06
C PHE A 96 -4.82 -7.35 -6.91
N ALA A 97 -3.74 -7.81 -6.29
CA ALA A 97 -2.52 -7.04 -6.13
C ALA A 97 -1.96 -6.57 -7.48
N GLY A 98 -1.61 -5.28 -7.56
CA GLY A 98 -1.15 -4.65 -8.79
C GLY A 98 -2.24 -4.27 -9.78
N GLN A 99 -3.52 -4.44 -9.43
CA GLN A 99 -4.62 -3.90 -10.22
C GLN A 99 -4.61 -2.36 -10.16
N PRO A 100 -4.73 -1.64 -11.30
CA PRO A 100 -5.01 -0.20 -11.30
C PRO A 100 -6.33 0.11 -10.60
N ILE A 101 -6.33 1.03 -9.64
CA ILE A 101 -7.50 1.35 -8.82
C ILE A 101 -7.89 2.84 -8.84
N ALA A 102 -6.95 3.73 -9.12
CA ALA A 102 -7.18 5.18 -9.10
C ALA A 102 -6.07 5.92 -9.85
N ILE A 103 -6.24 7.24 -10.01
CA ILE A 103 -5.24 8.18 -10.48
C ILE A 103 -4.94 9.20 -9.38
N THR A 104 -3.66 9.55 -9.17
CA THR A 104 -3.26 10.57 -8.19
C THR A 104 -3.78 11.95 -8.56
N GLY A 105 -3.87 12.83 -7.58
CA GLY A 105 -4.30 14.20 -7.79
C GLY A 105 -3.92 15.12 -6.63
N ALA A 106 -4.67 16.21 -6.51
CA ALA A 106 -4.47 17.24 -5.49
C ALA A 106 -5.77 17.58 -4.75
N THR A 107 -6.68 16.62 -4.58
CA THR A 107 -7.93 16.85 -3.86
C THR A 107 -7.72 16.86 -2.34
N GLY A 108 -8.60 17.55 -1.61
CA GLY A 108 -8.49 17.70 -0.15
C GLY A 108 -7.45 18.76 0.25
N ARG A 109 -6.82 18.56 1.40
CA ARG A 109 -5.88 19.54 1.98
C ARG A 109 -4.43 19.18 1.66
N VAL A 110 -3.96 19.62 0.50
CA VAL A 110 -2.60 19.38 0.01
C VAL A 110 -1.87 20.68 -0.34
N THR A 111 -0.55 20.64 -0.32
CA THR A 111 0.31 21.75 -0.80
C THR A 111 0.74 21.56 -2.26
N GLY A 112 0.52 20.37 -2.81
CA GLY A 112 0.89 19.95 -4.16
C GLY A 112 0.49 18.50 -4.36
N GLU A 113 0.40 18.07 -5.60
CA GLU A 113 0.01 16.71 -5.94
C GLU A 113 0.99 15.66 -5.39
N HIS A 114 0.43 14.62 -4.79
CA HIS A 114 1.10 13.44 -4.27
C HIS A 114 0.06 12.37 -3.91
N LEU A 115 0.51 11.12 -3.71
CA LEU A 115 -0.33 10.11 -3.09
C LEU A 115 -0.10 10.12 -1.57
N HIS A 116 -1.16 10.33 -0.80
CA HIS A 116 -1.14 9.98 0.63
C HIS A 116 -1.52 8.51 0.78
N PHE A 117 -0.64 7.72 1.41
CA PHE A 117 -0.84 6.28 1.57
C PHE A 117 -0.71 5.87 3.03
N SER A 118 -1.77 5.24 3.57
CA SER A 118 -1.82 4.79 4.95
C SER A 118 -2.12 3.29 5.03
N LEU A 119 -1.64 2.67 6.10
CA LEU A 119 -1.96 1.28 6.45
C LEU A 119 -2.56 1.22 7.84
N ARG A 120 -3.63 0.46 7.99
CA ARG A 120 -4.32 0.23 9.27
C ARG A 120 -4.43 -1.26 9.54
N TYR A 121 -3.79 -1.73 10.61
CA TYR A 121 -3.90 -3.11 11.10
C TYR A 121 -4.73 -3.12 12.37
N GLN A 122 -5.84 -3.87 12.37
CA GLN A 122 -6.75 -3.95 13.53
C GLN A 122 -7.08 -2.55 14.11
N GLN A 123 -7.50 -1.62 13.24
CA GLN A 123 -7.85 -0.23 13.56
C GLN A 123 -6.68 0.68 14.00
N ARG A 124 -5.44 0.20 14.04
CA ARG A 124 -4.26 1.01 14.36
C ARG A 124 -3.45 1.32 13.12
N PHE A 125 -3.12 2.59 12.91
CA PHE A 125 -2.20 3.00 11.87
C PHE A 125 -0.80 2.46 12.15
N ILE A 126 -0.17 1.90 11.13
CA ILE A 126 1.18 1.34 11.17
C ILE A 126 2.06 2.02 10.13
N ASN A 127 3.37 2.02 10.35
CA ASN A 127 4.33 2.60 9.42
C ASN A 127 4.37 1.79 8.10
N PRO A 128 3.95 2.34 6.95
CA PRO A 128 3.92 1.61 5.70
C PRO A 128 5.31 1.18 5.19
N ILE A 129 6.36 1.97 5.46
CA ILE A 129 7.71 1.60 5.04
C ILE A 129 8.19 0.37 5.80
N LYS A 130 7.95 0.33 7.13
CA LYS A 130 8.32 -0.84 7.92
C LYS A 130 7.57 -2.07 7.42
N PHE A 131 6.28 -1.93 7.12
CA PHE A 131 5.48 -3.01 6.55
C PHE A 131 6.06 -3.55 5.23
N PHE A 132 6.37 -2.66 4.26
CA PHE A 132 6.97 -3.09 3.00
C PHE A 132 8.37 -3.72 3.20
N TYR A 133 9.19 -3.18 4.10
CA TYR A 133 10.53 -3.71 4.38
C TYR A 133 10.46 -5.16 4.92
N GLU A 134 9.63 -5.40 5.94
CA GLU A 134 9.45 -6.74 6.53
C GLU A 134 8.94 -7.74 5.48
N LEU A 135 7.97 -7.33 4.66
CA LEU A 135 7.41 -8.18 3.61
C LEU A 135 8.42 -8.53 2.52
N LEU A 136 9.17 -7.55 2.02
CA LEU A 136 10.17 -7.78 0.97
C LEU A 136 11.28 -8.71 1.45
N ASN A 137 11.70 -8.59 2.72
CA ASN A 137 12.71 -9.48 3.30
C ASN A 137 12.18 -10.91 3.46
N ASN A 138 10.96 -11.07 3.98
CA ASN A 138 10.35 -12.40 4.13
C ASN A 138 10.18 -13.10 2.77
N GLN A 139 9.77 -12.37 1.74
CA GLN A 139 9.64 -12.90 0.37
C GLN A 139 10.99 -13.29 -0.28
N GLN A 140 12.09 -12.66 0.12
CA GLN A 140 13.42 -13.09 -0.32
C GLN A 140 13.81 -14.41 0.34
N ASP A 141 13.51 -14.57 1.63
CA ASP A 141 13.88 -15.77 2.38
C ASP A 141 13.08 -17.00 1.94
N GLU A 142 11.79 -16.85 1.64
CA GLU A 142 10.98 -17.93 1.04
C GLU A 142 11.54 -18.38 -0.31
N ARG A 143 11.93 -17.43 -1.17
CA ARG A 143 12.53 -17.74 -2.47
C ARG A 143 13.88 -18.44 -2.32
N LYS A 144 14.72 -18.02 -1.37
CA LYS A 144 15.98 -18.73 -1.03
C LYS A 144 15.69 -20.15 -0.54
N PHE A 145 14.72 -20.33 0.34
CA PHE A 145 14.32 -21.65 0.86
C PHE A 145 13.86 -22.58 -0.26
N GLN A 146 12.96 -22.13 -1.14
CA GLN A 146 12.49 -22.92 -2.28
C GLN A 146 13.62 -23.33 -3.22
N LYS A 147 14.58 -22.43 -3.49
CA LYS A 147 15.75 -22.71 -4.32
C LYS A 147 16.67 -23.78 -3.69
N THR A 148 16.90 -23.69 -2.39
CA THR A 148 17.68 -24.68 -1.64
C THR A 148 16.98 -26.04 -1.62
N ALA A 149 15.69 -26.08 -1.26
CA ALA A 149 14.91 -27.31 -1.23
C ALA A 149 14.85 -28.01 -2.61
N GLY A 150 14.65 -27.24 -3.69
CA GLY A 150 14.70 -27.78 -5.05
C GLY A 150 16.06 -28.37 -5.44
N THR A 151 17.15 -27.81 -4.91
CA THR A 151 18.51 -28.33 -5.14
C THR A 151 18.74 -29.66 -4.40
N VAL A 152 18.28 -29.77 -3.15
CA VAL A 152 18.40 -30.99 -2.34
C VAL A 152 17.61 -32.14 -2.96
N ILE A 153 16.36 -31.91 -3.38
CA ILE A 153 15.51 -32.92 -4.02
C ILE A 153 16.17 -33.47 -5.30
N ARG A 154 16.76 -32.60 -6.14
CA ARG A 154 17.44 -33.02 -7.37
C ARG A 154 18.71 -33.84 -7.12
N LYS A 155 19.36 -33.69 -5.96
CA LYS A 155 20.54 -34.47 -5.56
C LYS A 155 20.18 -35.82 -4.94
N ALA A 156 19.03 -35.92 -4.26
CA ALA A 156 18.58 -37.15 -3.62
C ALA A 156 17.93 -38.15 -4.60
N GLY A 157 17.55 -37.71 -5.80
CA GLY A 157 16.99 -38.55 -6.88
C GLY A 157 18.02 -39.07 -7.89
N ARG A 158 19.31 -39.08 -7.54
CA ARG A 158 20.40 -39.68 -8.33
C ARG A 158 21.11 -40.75 -7.52
#